data_AF-A0A4Q5TZA6-F1
#
_entry.id   AF-A0A4Q5TZA6-F1
#
_cell.length_a   1.000
_cell.length_b   1.000
_cell.length_c   1.000
_cell.angle_alpha   90.00
_cell.angle_beta   90.00
_cell.angle_gamma   90.00
#
_symmetry.space_group_name_H-M   'P 1'
#
loop_
_entity.id
_entity.type
_entity.pdbx_description
1 polymer ?
#
loop_
_entity_poly.entity_id
_entity_poly.type
_entity_poly.pdbx_seq_one_letter_code
_entity_poly.pdbx_strand_id
1 'polypeptide(L)'
;MKYFLLFITVLTASVLYGQQPIKRNPKITFYHKRAMTSIKPDYRKLVANTSSHFTNHTLNTDSLKAALRKNSMLANLTNTDIETLIVLVMLETSEQMDAELRTLAAEMKAQNSSRKNQRDATLAKDSSRATAGRPGDKDSMQELTEEKMFRIRQVTEARERLERMITNIMEKSGATEDNISENLKG
;
A
#
# COMPACT_ATOMS: atom_id res chain seq x y z
N MET A 1 -45.43 26.85 19.75
CA MET A 1 -43.96 26.80 19.54
C MET A 1 -43.47 25.35 19.68
N LYS A 2 -43.59 24.53 18.63
CA LYS A 2 -43.39 23.06 18.69
C LYS A 2 -42.40 22.51 17.64
N TYR A 3 -41.68 23.36 16.92
CA TYR A 3 -40.84 22.93 15.78
C TYR A 3 -39.37 23.38 15.84
N PHE A 4 -38.81 23.60 17.04
CA PHE A 4 -37.40 24.02 17.18
C PHE A 4 -36.46 22.91 17.66
N LEU A 5 -36.96 21.69 17.86
CA LEU A 5 -36.24 20.60 18.52
C LEU A 5 -36.06 19.36 17.62
N LEU A 6 -35.97 19.57 16.29
CA LEU A 6 -35.89 18.48 15.31
C LEU A 6 -34.83 18.73 14.21
N PHE A 7 -33.79 19.52 14.51
CA PHE A 7 -32.76 19.87 13.50
C PHE A 7 -31.30 19.61 13.93
N ILE A 8 -31.05 19.01 15.11
CA ILE A 8 -29.68 18.78 15.63
C ILE A 8 -29.35 17.28 15.71
N THR A 9 -29.79 16.49 14.72
CA THR A 9 -29.50 15.04 14.66
C THR A 9 -29.10 14.58 13.25
N VAL A 10 -28.45 15.43 12.45
CA VAL A 10 -27.99 15.06 11.09
C VAL A 10 -26.56 15.54 10.81
N LEU A 11 -25.64 15.56 11.78
CA LEU A 11 -24.27 16.05 11.51
C LEU A 11 -23.11 15.28 12.17
N THR A 12 -23.27 13.98 12.46
CA THR A 12 -22.15 13.16 12.97
C THR A 12 -21.96 11.81 12.25
N ALA A 13 -22.69 11.53 11.17
CA ALA A 13 -22.62 10.23 10.48
C ALA A 13 -21.57 10.14 9.35
N SER A 14 -20.73 11.16 9.15
CA SER A 14 -19.76 11.15 8.06
C SER A 14 -18.40 10.62 8.53
N VAL A 15 -17.86 9.70 7.74
CA VAL A 15 -16.50 9.14 7.78
C VAL A 15 -16.31 7.91 8.68
N LEU A 16 -17.23 6.94 8.58
CA LEU A 16 -16.84 5.52 8.62
C LEU A 16 -16.60 5.04 7.18
N TYR A 17 -15.59 5.60 6.50
CA TYR A 17 -14.97 4.85 5.40
C TYR A 17 -14.20 3.71 6.07
N GLY A 18 -14.93 2.62 6.35
CA GLY A 18 -14.33 1.32 6.56
C GLY A 18 -13.57 0.99 5.30
N GLN A 19 -12.29 1.34 5.27
CA GLN A 19 -11.35 0.77 4.32
C GLN A 19 -11.44 -0.74 4.55
N GLN A 20 -12.19 -1.42 3.70
CA GLN A 20 -12.20 -2.87 3.73
C GLN A 20 -10.75 -3.31 3.63
N PRO A 21 -10.32 -4.30 4.43
CA PRO A 21 -8.97 -4.81 4.33
C PRO A 21 -8.75 -5.18 2.87
N ILE A 22 -7.79 -4.53 2.21
CA ILE A 22 -7.46 -4.78 0.81
C ILE A 22 -7.05 -6.25 0.74
N LYS A 23 -7.99 -7.09 0.31
CA LYS A 23 -7.86 -8.54 0.41
C LYS A 23 -7.12 -9.01 -0.82
N ARG A 24 -5.80 -9.14 -0.69
CA ARG A 24 -4.91 -9.72 -1.70
C ARG A 24 -5.44 -11.08 -2.15
N ASN A 25 -5.32 -11.37 -3.44
CA ASN A 25 -5.67 -12.69 -3.98
C ASN A 25 -4.90 -13.80 -3.23
N PRO A 26 -5.59 -14.80 -2.62
CA PRO A 26 -4.94 -15.83 -1.82
C PRO A 26 -3.92 -16.67 -2.62
N LYS A 27 -4.16 -16.87 -3.92
CA LYS A 27 -3.23 -17.59 -4.80
C LYS A 27 -1.89 -16.87 -4.93
N ILE A 28 -1.95 -15.54 -5.08
CA ILE A 28 -0.78 -14.68 -5.21
C ILE A 28 0.08 -14.72 -3.94
N THR A 29 -0.57 -14.63 -2.77
CA THR A 29 0.10 -14.73 -1.47
C THR A 29 0.75 -16.09 -1.26
N PHE A 30 0.07 -17.18 -1.63
CA PHE A 30 0.62 -18.52 -1.49
C PHE A 30 1.84 -18.73 -2.39
N TYR A 31 1.73 -18.33 -3.66
CA TYR A 31 2.84 -18.37 -4.62
C TYR A 31 4.06 -17.61 -4.11
N HIS A 32 3.88 -16.35 -3.67
CA HIS A 32 4.98 -15.52 -3.16
C HIS A 32 5.67 -16.17 -1.96
N LYS A 33 4.90 -16.61 -0.96
CA LYS A 33 5.45 -17.25 0.24
C LYS A 33 6.25 -18.50 -0.11
N ARG A 34 5.68 -19.39 -0.93
CA ARG A 34 6.34 -20.61 -1.39
C ARG A 34 7.61 -20.29 -2.18
N ALA A 35 7.56 -19.30 -3.05
CA ALA A 35 8.69 -18.91 -3.86
C ALA A 35 9.82 -18.34 -3.03
N MET A 36 9.54 -17.38 -2.14
CA MET A 36 10.53 -16.81 -1.24
C MET A 36 11.13 -17.85 -0.28
N THR A 37 10.41 -18.92 0.08
CA THR A 37 11.02 -20.03 0.84
C THR A 37 11.91 -20.93 -0.01
N SER A 38 11.62 -21.07 -1.31
CA SER A 38 12.27 -22.05 -2.18
C SER A 38 13.50 -21.50 -2.90
N ILE A 39 13.58 -20.18 -3.12
CA ILE A 39 14.68 -19.58 -3.87
C ILE A 39 15.93 -19.32 -3.01
N LYS A 40 17.10 -19.35 -3.66
CA LYS A 40 18.40 -19.07 -3.02
C LYS A 40 18.39 -17.72 -2.28
N PRO A 41 19.11 -17.61 -1.14
CA PRO A 41 19.18 -16.37 -0.37
C PRO A 41 19.62 -15.13 -1.16
N ASP A 42 20.54 -15.29 -2.11
CA ASP A 42 21.06 -14.19 -2.91
C ASP A 42 20.00 -13.59 -3.84
N TYR A 43 19.16 -14.46 -4.44
CA TYR A 43 18.03 -14.00 -5.24
C TYR A 43 16.97 -13.31 -4.38
N ARG A 44 16.77 -13.74 -3.13
CA ARG A 44 15.87 -13.04 -2.19
C ARG A 44 16.35 -11.63 -1.89
N LYS A 45 17.65 -11.48 -1.60
CA LYS A 45 18.25 -10.15 -1.38
C LYS A 45 18.11 -9.28 -2.62
N LEU A 46 18.35 -9.84 -3.80
CA LEU A 46 18.16 -9.11 -5.05
C LEU A 46 16.70 -8.65 -5.24
N VAL A 47 15.73 -9.53 -5.00
CA VAL A 47 14.30 -9.22 -5.08
C VAL A 47 13.92 -8.12 -4.10
N ALA A 48 14.36 -8.22 -2.84
CA ALA A 48 14.10 -7.22 -1.79
C ALA A 48 14.73 -5.86 -2.13
N ASN A 49 15.99 -5.84 -2.57
CA ASN A 49 16.67 -4.61 -2.96
C ASN A 49 15.99 -3.96 -4.17
N THR A 50 15.68 -4.77 -5.20
CA THR A 50 15.08 -4.27 -6.44
C THR A 50 13.67 -3.73 -6.19
N SER A 51 12.85 -4.43 -5.41
CA SER A 51 11.48 -3.99 -5.09
C SER A 51 11.42 -2.66 -4.34
N SER A 52 12.38 -2.40 -3.44
CA SER A 52 12.44 -1.13 -2.70
C SER A 52 12.58 0.11 -3.60
N HIS A 53 13.11 -0.05 -4.82
CA HIS A 53 13.19 1.02 -5.80
C HIS A 53 11.87 1.30 -6.52
N PHE A 54 10.83 0.47 -6.35
CA PHE A 54 9.57 0.60 -7.09
C PHE A 54 8.35 0.93 -6.22
N THR A 55 8.50 1.01 -4.90
CA THR A 55 7.40 1.32 -3.97
C THR A 55 6.73 2.67 -4.28
N ASN A 56 7.48 3.62 -4.87
CA ASN A 56 7.00 4.98 -5.21
C ASN A 56 6.97 5.29 -6.71
N HIS A 57 7.20 4.31 -7.58
CA HIS A 57 7.38 4.55 -9.02
C HIS A 57 6.50 3.64 -9.87
N THR A 58 6.16 4.09 -11.07
CA THR A 58 5.45 3.25 -12.04
C THR A 58 6.38 2.15 -12.52
N LEU A 59 6.06 0.92 -12.13
CA LEU A 59 6.84 -0.25 -12.52
C LEU A 59 6.66 -0.52 -14.02
N ASN A 60 7.78 -0.55 -14.76
CA ASN A 60 7.84 -0.93 -16.16
C ASN A 60 8.53 -2.30 -16.27
N THR A 61 7.79 -3.31 -16.73
CA THR A 61 8.24 -4.71 -16.83
C THR A 61 9.49 -4.87 -17.70
N ASP A 62 9.57 -4.13 -18.79
CA ASP A 62 10.65 -4.27 -19.78
C ASP A 62 11.93 -3.63 -19.26
N SER A 63 11.80 -2.49 -18.60
CA SER A 63 12.90 -1.81 -17.92
C SER A 63 13.44 -2.67 -16.78
N LEU A 64 12.55 -3.29 -16.00
CA LEU A 64 12.93 -4.22 -14.94
C LEU A 64 13.62 -5.48 -15.51
N LYS A 65 13.10 -6.05 -16.59
CA LYS A 65 13.72 -7.19 -17.30
C LYS A 65 15.13 -6.84 -17.78
N ALA A 66 15.29 -5.66 -18.40
CA ALA A 66 16.59 -5.18 -18.85
C ALA A 66 17.56 -4.94 -17.68
N ALA A 67 17.09 -4.38 -16.57
CA ALA A 67 17.91 -4.16 -15.38
C ALA A 67 18.38 -5.47 -14.75
N LEU A 68 17.49 -6.45 -14.61
CA LEU A 68 17.85 -7.79 -14.10
C LEU A 68 18.84 -8.50 -15.03
N ARG A 69 18.68 -8.38 -16.35
CA ARG A 69 19.61 -8.97 -17.33
C ARG A 69 21.02 -8.38 -17.29
N LYS A 70 21.18 -7.14 -16.81
CA LYS A 70 22.50 -6.52 -16.63
C LYS A 70 23.23 -7.02 -15.37
N ASN A 71 22.53 -7.70 -14.46
CA ASN A 71 23.15 -8.24 -13.26
C ASN A 71 23.92 -9.51 -13.59
N SER A 72 25.24 -9.51 -13.34
CA SER A 72 26.14 -10.64 -13.63
C SER A 72 25.75 -11.91 -12.85
N MET A 73 25.13 -11.78 -11.68
CA MET A 73 24.63 -12.92 -10.89
C MET A 73 23.52 -13.69 -11.61
N LEU A 74 22.85 -13.05 -12.57
CA LEU A 74 21.73 -13.62 -13.32
C LEU A 74 22.12 -14.05 -14.74
N ALA A 75 23.41 -13.97 -15.11
CA ALA A 75 23.87 -14.21 -16.47
C ALA A 75 23.51 -15.63 -16.99
N ASN A 76 23.53 -16.63 -16.11
CA ASN A 76 23.26 -18.03 -16.45
C ASN A 76 21.76 -18.40 -16.35
N LEU A 77 20.88 -17.44 -16.02
CA LEU A 77 19.46 -17.70 -15.86
C LEU A 77 18.71 -17.67 -17.20
N THR A 78 17.77 -18.60 -17.33
CA THR A 78 16.91 -18.69 -18.51
C THR A 78 15.95 -17.50 -18.59
N ASN A 79 15.30 -17.28 -19.73
CA ASN A 79 14.26 -16.24 -19.84
C ASN A 79 13.13 -16.46 -18.83
N THR A 80 12.73 -17.71 -18.61
CA THR A 80 11.71 -18.11 -17.65
C THR A 80 12.12 -17.80 -16.21
N ASP A 81 13.38 -18.00 -15.86
CA ASP A 81 13.92 -17.68 -14.53
C ASP A 81 13.88 -16.17 -14.27
N ILE A 82 14.25 -15.37 -15.27
CA ILE A 82 14.17 -13.90 -15.18
C ILE A 82 12.73 -13.44 -15.06
N GLU A 83 11.79 -14.03 -15.82
CA GLU A 83 10.37 -13.71 -15.71
C GLU A 83 9.79 -14.08 -14.34
N THR A 84 10.21 -15.21 -13.78
CA THR A 84 9.88 -15.59 -12.41
C THR A 84 10.40 -14.56 -11.40
N LEU A 85 11.66 -14.12 -11.54
CA LEU A 85 12.23 -13.08 -10.68
C LEU A 85 11.50 -11.73 -10.82
N ILE A 86 11.07 -11.36 -12.03
CA ILE A 86 10.25 -10.17 -12.26
C ILE A 86 8.94 -10.25 -11.47
N VAL A 87 8.25 -11.39 -11.56
CA VAL A 87 7.02 -11.62 -10.80
C VAL A 87 7.29 -11.52 -9.29
N LEU A 88 8.38 -12.10 -8.80
CA LEU A 88 8.75 -11.99 -7.38
C LEU A 88 9.07 -10.56 -6.95
N VAL A 89 9.77 -9.77 -7.77
CA VAL A 89 9.99 -8.34 -7.51
C VAL A 89 8.68 -7.59 -7.43
N MET A 90 7.74 -7.85 -8.34
CA MET A 90 6.42 -7.22 -8.29
C MET A 90 5.63 -7.63 -7.05
N LEU A 91 5.68 -8.90 -6.65
CA LEU A 91 5.00 -9.39 -5.46
C LEU A 91 5.56 -8.74 -4.19
N GLU A 92 6.88 -8.66 -4.08
CA GLU A 92 7.57 -8.00 -2.98
C GLU A 92 7.26 -6.49 -2.93
N THR A 93 7.24 -5.84 -4.10
CA THR A 93 6.83 -4.44 -4.22
C THR A 93 5.39 -4.25 -3.74
N SER A 94 4.49 -5.19 -4.07
CA SER A 94 3.11 -5.16 -3.58
C SER A 94 3.04 -5.33 -2.06
N GLU A 95 3.91 -6.13 -1.43
CA GLU A 95 3.98 -6.26 0.03
C GLU A 95 4.42 -4.98 0.70
N GLN A 96 5.42 -4.31 0.13
CA GLN A 96 5.88 -3.02 0.64
C GLN A 96 4.77 -1.96 0.52
N MET A 97 4.04 -1.92 -0.59
CA MET A 97 2.89 -1.02 -0.77
C MET A 97 1.75 -1.33 0.23
N ASP A 98 1.45 -2.60 0.49
CA ASP A 98 0.45 -2.99 1.49
C ASP A 98 0.89 -2.57 2.92
N ALA A 99 2.19 -2.66 3.23
CA ALA A 99 2.75 -2.19 4.50
C ALA A 99 2.69 -0.66 4.62
N GLU A 100 2.97 0.07 3.54
CA GLU A 100 2.82 1.53 3.48
C GLU A 100 1.37 1.95 3.71
N LEU A 101 0.41 1.30 3.05
CA LEU A 101 -1.02 1.58 3.24
C LEU A 101 -1.46 1.35 4.69
N ARG A 102 -0.99 0.29 5.34
CA ARG A 102 -1.26 0.05 6.78
C ARG A 102 -0.69 1.16 7.65
N THR A 103 0.51 1.62 7.34
CA THR A 103 1.18 2.70 8.08
C THR A 103 0.40 4.01 7.91
N LEU A 104 0.07 4.40 6.67
CA LEU A 104 -0.74 5.59 6.38
C LEU A 104 -2.11 5.53 7.05
N ALA A 105 -2.78 4.37 7.03
CA ALA A 105 -4.07 4.18 7.69
C ALA A 105 -3.97 4.29 9.22
N ALA A 106 -2.92 3.72 9.83
CA ALA A 106 -2.67 3.83 11.26
C ALA A 106 -2.39 5.28 11.68
N GLU A 107 -1.57 6.00 10.92
CA GLU A 107 -1.30 7.42 11.13
C GLU A 107 -2.56 8.27 11.01
N MET A 108 -3.39 8.02 9.99
CA MET A 108 -4.66 8.72 9.80
C MET A 108 -5.63 8.46 10.96
N LYS A 109 -5.69 7.22 11.45
CA LYS A 109 -6.49 6.88 12.64
C LYS A 109 -5.99 7.61 13.88
N ALA A 110 -4.67 7.63 14.11
CA ALA A 110 -4.07 8.35 15.23
C ALA A 110 -4.35 9.86 15.16
N GLN A 111 -4.25 10.46 13.98
CA GLN A 111 -4.58 11.87 13.75
C GLN A 111 -6.08 12.16 13.99
N ASN A 112 -6.97 11.25 13.59
CA ASN A 112 -8.41 11.40 13.83
C ASN A 112 -8.76 11.25 15.32
N SER A 113 -8.10 10.34 16.04
CA SER A 113 -8.24 10.20 17.49
C SER A 113 -7.72 11.42 18.23
N SER A 114 -6.57 11.98 17.86
CA SER A 114 -6.05 13.21 18.47
C SER A 114 -6.97 14.41 18.22
N ARG A 115 -7.54 14.53 17.01
CA ARG A 115 -8.58 15.54 16.69
C ARG A 115 -9.84 15.39 17.52
N LYS A 116 -10.27 14.16 17.79
CA LYS A 116 -11.42 13.92 18.66
C LYS A 116 -11.12 14.43 20.08
N ASN A 117 -9.97 14.04 20.63
CA ASN A 117 -9.55 14.47 21.97
C ASN A 117 -9.35 16.00 22.07
N GLN A 118 -8.82 16.64 21.03
CA GLN A 118 -8.68 18.10 20.98
C GLN A 118 -10.04 18.81 20.93
N ARG A 119 -10.99 18.28 20.14
CA ARG A 119 -12.38 18.80 20.08
C ARG A 119 -13.11 18.62 21.41
N ASP A 120 -12.99 17.44 22.02
CA ASP A 120 -13.61 17.15 23.31
C ASP A 120 -13.02 18.05 24.42
N ALA A 121 -11.71 18.31 24.38
CA ALA A 121 -11.04 19.23 25.32
C ALA A 121 -11.38 20.72 25.09
N THR A 122 -11.64 21.15 23.84
CA THR A 122 -12.09 22.53 23.56
C THR A 122 -13.55 22.71 23.94
N LEU A 123 -14.42 21.74 23.65
CA LEU A 123 -15.83 21.75 24.08
C LEU A 123 -15.97 21.76 25.61
N ALA A 124 -15.08 21.09 26.34
CA ALA A 124 -15.02 21.14 27.80
C ALA A 124 -14.49 22.48 28.36
N LYS A 125 -13.78 23.28 27.56
CA LYS A 125 -13.23 24.60 27.95
C LYS A 125 -14.15 25.76 27.56
N ASP A 126 -14.88 25.64 26.46
CA ASP A 126 -15.82 26.66 25.95
C ASP A 126 -17.09 26.83 26.78
N SER A 127 -17.32 25.99 27.79
CA SER A 127 -18.32 26.28 28.84
C SER A 127 -17.90 27.43 29.77
N SER A 128 -16.72 28.03 29.58
CA SER A 128 -16.21 29.08 30.48
C SER A 128 -15.48 30.27 29.84
N ARG A 129 -15.25 30.35 28.52
CA ARG A 129 -14.63 31.56 27.93
C ARG A 129 -14.83 31.72 26.41
N ALA A 130 -15.55 32.77 26.00
CA ALA A 130 -15.56 33.24 24.62
C ALA A 130 -14.19 33.82 24.24
N THR A 131 -13.39 33.11 23.46
CA THR A 131 -12.22 33.70 22.78
C THR A 131 -11.97 33.07 21.41
N ALA A 132 -11.81 33.94 20.42
CA ALA A 132 -11.55 33.67 19.01
C ALA A 132 -10.37 32.69 18.78
N GLY A 133 -10.65 31.59 18.08
CA GLY A 133 -9.63 30.65 17.60
C GLY A 133 -8.96 31.17 16.32
N ARG A 134 -7.62 31.16 16.29
CA ARG A 134 -6.80 31.55 15.13
C ARG A 134 -7.03 30.56 13.97
N PRO A 135 -7.29 31.02 12.73
CA PRO A 135 -7.58 30.15 11.58
C PRO A 135 -6.41 29.28 11.09
N GLY A 136 -5.15 29.66 11.35
CA GLY A 136 -3.96 28.98 10.77
C GLY A 136 -3.71 27.53 11.21
N ASP A 137 -4.16 27.11 12.39
CA ASP A 137 -3.98 25.72 12.87
C ASP A 137 -5.00 24.74 12.27
N LYS A 138 -6.14 25.24 11.78
CA LYS A 138 -7.18 24.39 11.16
C LYS A 138 -6.85 24.09 9.71
N ASP A 139 -6.39 25.09 8.97
CA ASP A 139 -6.07 24.95 7.55
C ASP A 139 -4.86 24.02 7.32
N SER A 140 -3.78 24.19 8.08
CA SER A 140 -2.58 23.33 8.01
C SER A 140 -2.88 21.87 8.35
N MET A 141 -3.73 21.65 9.36
CA MET A 141 -4.12 20.30 9.76
C MET A 141 -5.05 19.65 8.75
N GLN A 142 -5.93 20.41 8.09
CA GLN A 142 -6.83 19.91 7.06
C GLN A 142 -6.07 19.50 5.80
N GLU A 143 -5.11 20.32 5.36
CA GLU A 143 -4.21 20.05 4.24
C GLU A 143 -3.43 18.74 4.43
N LEU A 144 -2.89 18.50 5.64
CA LEU A 144 -2.22 17.23 6.00
C LEU A 144 -3.12 16.00 5.86
N THR A 145 -4.43 16.13 6.05
CA THR A 145 -5.36 15.00 5.87
C THR A 145 -5.69 14.75 4.40
N GLU A 146 -5.85 15.82 3.63
CA GLU A 146 -6.10 15.75 2.19
C GLU A 146 -4.90 15.13 1.47
N GLU A 147 -3.68 15.54 1.84
CA GLU A 147 -2.43 14.96 1.34
C GLU A 147 -2.33 13.45 1.65
N LYS A 148 -2.62 13.04 2.89
CA LYS A 148 -2.59 11.61 3.26
C LYS A 148 -3.64 10.80 2.52
N MET A 149 -4.85 11.32 2.35
CA MET A 149 -5.91 10.67 1.57
C MET A 149 -5.52 10.54 0.10
N PHE A 150 -4.91 11.57 -0.46
CA PHE A 150 -4.37 11.54 -1.81
C PHE A 150 -3.28 10.48 -1.95
N ARG A 151 -2.33 10.40 -1.01
CA ARG A 151 -1.28 9.38 -1.01
C ARG A 151 -1.83 7.97 -0.88
N ILE A 152 -2.79 7.74 0.03
CA ILE A 152 -3.48 6.45 0.17
C ILE A 152 -4.10 6.05 -1.17
N ARG A 153 -4.78 6.99 -1.86
CA ARG A 153 -5.39 6.73 -3.17
C ARG A 153 -4.33 6.37 -4.22
N GLN A 154 -3.24 7.13 -4.32
CA GLN A 154 -2.17 6.85 -5.27
C GLN A 154 -1.55 5.47 -5.07
N VAL A 155 -1.20 5.12 -3.82
CA VAL A 155 -0.59 3.83 -3.49
C VAL A 155 -1.58 2.69 -3.78
N THR A 156 -2.87 2.89 -3.48
CA THR A 156 -3.91 1.90 -3.79
C THR A 156 -4.03 1.67 -5.31
N GLU A 157 -4.09 2.73 -6.11
CA GLU A 157 -4.17 2.63 -7.57
C GLU A 157 -2.90 2.02 -8.19
N ALA A 158 -1.72 2.30 -7.64
CA ALA A 158 -0.46 1.68 -8.04
C ALA A 158 -0.47 0.17 -7.72
N ARG A 159 -0.89 -0.20 -6.52
CA ARG A 159 -1.00 -1.58 -6.04
C ARG A 159 -2.01 -2.40 -6.85
N GLU A 160 -3.16 -1.85 -7.20
CA GLU A 160 -4.15 -2.51 -8.07
C GLU A 160 -3.65 -2.73 -9.50
N ARG A 161 -2.88 -1.78 -10.04
CA ARG A 161 -2.22 -1.97 -11.35
C ARG A 161 -1.18 -3.09 -11.28
N LEU A 162 -0.40 -3.13 -10.22
CA LEU A 162 0.61 -4.17 -9.98
C LEU A 162 -0.03 -5.56 -9.87
N GLU A 163 -1.12 -5.71 -9.12
CA GLU A 163 -1.82 -7.00 -8.97
C GLU A 163 -2.40 -7.49 -10.31
N ARG A 164 -2.92 -6.57 -11.15
CA ARG A 164 -3.35 -6.90 -12.52
C ARG A 164 -2.19 -7.35 -13.39
N MET A 165 -1.05 -6.67 -13.33
CA MET A 165 0.15 -7.07 -14.08
C MET A 165 0.66 -8.44 -13.65
N ILE A 166 0.74 -8.69 -12.33
CA ILE A 166 1.10 -9.99 -11.78
C ILE A 166 0.16 -11.07 -12.30
N THR A 167 -1.16 -10.85 -12.19
CA THR A 167 -2.17 -11.81 -12.65
C THR A 167 -2.01 -12.11 -14.14
N ASN A 168 -1.89 -11.07 -14.97
CA ASN A 168 -1.69 -11.23 -16.41
C ASN A 168 -0.40 -12.00 -16.75
N ILE A 169 0.69 -11.74 -16.03
CA ILE A 169 1.95 -12.46 -16.24
C ILE A 169 1.81 -13.91 -15.79
N MET A 170 1.21 -14.17 -14.63
CA MET A 170 0.99 -15.54 -14.13
C MET A 170 0.11 -16.35 -15.08
N GLU A 171 -0.95 -15.75 -15.64
CA GLU A 171 -1.80 -16.38 -16.64
C GLU A 171 -1.05 -16.64 -17.96
N LYS A 172 -0.28 -15.67 -18.47
CA LYS A 172 0.44 -15.79 -19.75
C LYS A 172 1.64 -16.72 -19.70
N SER A 173 2.43 -16.65 -18.65
CA SER A 173 3.65 -17.45 -18.49
C SER A 173 3.34 -18.88 -18.07
N GLY A 174 2.07 -19.18 -17.77
CA GLY A 174 1.69 -20.42 -17.12
C GLY A 174 2.43 -20.61 -15.81
N ALA A 175 2.93 -19.53 -15.17
CA ALA A 175 3.63 -19.58 -13.89
C ALA A 175 2.66 -20.05 -12.80
N THR A 176 2.46 -21.34 -12.77
CA THR A 176 1.77 -22.10 -11.74
C THR A 176 2.66 -22.19 -10.51
N GLU A 177 2.06 -22.56 -9.38
CA GLU A 177 2.73 -22.73 -8.08
C GLU A 177 3.96 -23.66 -8.13
N ASP A 178 4.11 -24.45 -9.19
CA ASP A 178 5.19 -25.41 -9.37
C ASP A 178 6.32 -24.94 -10.31
N ASN A 179 6.17 -23.81 -10.99
CA ASN A 179 7.09 -23.34 -12.04
C ASN A 179 8.34 -22.60 -11.53
N ILE A 180 8.67 -22.69 -10.25
CA ILE A 180 9.99 -22.23 -9.78
C ILE A 180 11.02 -23.23 -10.30
N SER A 181 11.87 -22.77 -11.22
CA SER A 181 12.90 -23.60 -11.81
C SER A 181 13.93 -24.07 -10.78
N GLU A 182 14.57 -25.21 -11.06
CA GLU A 182 15.67 -25.72 -10.24
C GLU A 182 16.84 -24.74 -10.16
N ASN A 183 17.04 -23.91 -11.18
CA ASN A 183 18.12 -22.91 -11.20
C ASN A 183 17.97 -21.86 -10.08
N LEU A 184 16.72 -21.51 -9.77
CA LEU A 184 16.37 -20.54 -8.74
C LEU A 184 16.33 -21.16 -7.34
N LYS A 185 16.05 -22.47 -7.25
CA LYS A 185 16.00 -23.21 -5.98
C LYS A 185 17.37 -23.32 -5.34
N GLY A 186 17.41 -23.31 -4.01
CA GLY A 186 18.60 -23.66 -3.24
C GLY A 186 18.48 -23.38 -1.75
#